data_AF-A0A845X349-F1
#
_entry.id   AF-A0A845X349-F1
#
_cell.length_a   1.000
_cell.length_b   1.000
_cell.length_c   1.000
_cell.angle_alpha   90.00
_cell.angle_beta   90.00
_cell.angle_gamma   90.00
#
_symmetry.space_group_name_H-M   'P 1'
#
loop_
_entity.id
_entity.type
_entity.pdbx_description
1 polymer ?
#
loop_
_entity_poly.entity_id
_entity_poly.type
_entity_poly.pdbx_seq_one_letter_code
_entity_poly.pdbx_strand_id
1 'polypeptide(L)'
;MTSFTGTPNGLGKWNAIVFAFGVSVKYKIYANEELIGESELERGDSPMGVAFGAMEPTENYWQYQAIIRKQDFDTIEKLNLQVRTEQDFALEPCVGVGIEDLSEEADETLIEIAIVGLERALYEKYFVHHTVTYEAQFK
;
A
#
# COMPACT_ATOMS: atom_id res chain seq x y z
N MET A 1 35.71 5.31 46.19
CA MET A 1 35.75 6.76 45.88
C MET A 1 36.39 6.94 44.52
N THR A 2 35.57 7.03 43.47
CA THR A 2 35.85 7.85 42.27
C THR A 2 34.52 8.02 41.54
N SER A 3 34.31 9.25 41.09
CA SER A 3 33.03 9.94 40.86
C SER A 3 32.49 9.79 39.45
N PHE A 4 31.16 9.87 39.35
CA PHE A 4 30.36 10.17 38.17
C PHE A 4 30.77 11.50 37.51
N THR A 5 30.81 11.55 36.17
CA THR A 5 30.18 12.61 35.35
C THR A 5 30.12 12.17 33.88
N GLY A 6 28.91 12.04 33.34
CA GLY A 6 28.68 11.79 31.92
C GLY A 6 27.23 11.38 31.64
N THR A 7 26.34 12.36 31.50
CA THR A 7 24.94 12.19 31.07
C THR A 7 24.84 11.58 29.67
N PRO A 8 23.99 10.56 29.41
CA PRO A 8 23.60 10.20 28.06
C PRO A 8 22.43 11.11 27.64
N ASN A 9 22.75 12.25 27.02
CA ASN A 9 21.81 12.96 26.16
C ASN A 9 21.81 12.28 24.79
N GLY A 10 20.66 11.81 24.33
CA GLY A 10 20.50 11.39 22.93
C GLY A 10 19.57 10.22 22.70
N LEU A 11 18.33 10.27 23.23
CA LEU A 11 17.22 9.62 22.53
C LEU A 11 17.08 10.33 21.17
N GLY A 12 17.18 9.58 20.06
CA GLY A 12 16.80 10.12 18.75
C GLY A 12 17.69 9.78 17.57
N LYS A 13 18.32 8.61 17.50
CA LYS A 13 18.97 8.10 16.27
C LYS A 13 18.98 6.57 16.19
N TRP A 14 17.82 5.92 16.18
CA TRP A 14 17.74 4.45 15.95
C TRP A 14 16.72 4.00 14.91
N ASN A 15 16.04 4.90 14.19
CA ASN A 15 15.03 4.50 13.18
C ASN A 15 15.45 4.80 11.72
N ALA A 16 16.70 5.18 11.47
CA ALA A 16 17.18 5.55 10.13
C ALA A 16 18.24 4.57 9.57
N ILE A 17 18.24 3.32 10.03
CA ILE A 17 19.08 2.27 9.47
C ILE A 17 18.19 1.06 9.23
N VAL A 18 17.54 1.01 8.07
CA VAL A 18 17.43 -0.14 7.13
C VAL A 18 16.55 0.36 5.98
N PHE A 19 17.12 0.88 4.89
CA PHE A 19 16.53 0.87 3.53
C PHE A 19 17.63 1.12 2.49
N ALA A 20 18.73 0.36 2.58
CA ALA A 20 19.82 0.36 1.59
C ALA A 20 20.06 -1.03 0.98
N PHE A 21 19.10 -1.93 1.11
CA PHE A 21 19.00 -3.16 0.32
C PHE A 21 17.54 -3.27 -0.13
N GLY A 22 17.32 -3.54 -1.41
CA GLY A 22 16.00 -3.56 -2.05
C GLY A 22 15.08 -4.64 -1.49
N VAL A 23 14.50 -4.38 -0.33
CA VAL A 23 13.34 -5.09 0.18
C VAL A 23 12.14 -4.40 -0.45
N SER A 24 11.63 -4.98 -1.54
CA SER A 24 10.29 -4.67 -2.00
C SER A 24 9.31 -5.13 -0.92
N VAL A 25 8.44 -4.23 -0.48
CA VAL A 25 7.39 -4.56 0.49
C VAL A 25 6.15 -4.89 -0.32
N LYS A 26 5.69 -6.13 -0.23
CA LYS A 26 4.43 -6.53 -0.87
C LYS A 26 3.26 -6.37 0.10
N TYR A 27 2.15 -5.91 -0.45
CA TYR A 27 0.86 -5.83 0.21
C TYR A 27 -0.07 -6.88 -0.39
N LYS A 28 -0.87 -7.50 0.46
CA LYS A 28 -1.83 -8.54 0.08
C LYS A 28 -3.20 -7.92 -0.10
N ILE A 29 -3.86 -8.21 -1.22
CA ILE A 29 -5.19 -7.73 -1.56
C ILE A 29 -6.19 -8.86 -1.35
N TYR A 30 -7.23 -8.58 -0.59
CA TYR A 30 -8.28 -9.53 -0.25
C TYR A 30 -9.65 -9.07 -0.75
N ALA A 31 -10.46 -10.02 -1.19
CA ALA A 31 -11.91 -9.88 -1.32
C ALA A 31 -12.57 -10.92 -0.41
N ASN A 32 -13.44 -10.52 0.51
CA ASN A 32 -14.13 -11.42 1.44
C ASN A 32 -13.20 -12.43 2.14
N GLU A 33 -12.05 -11.97 2.65
CA GLU A 33 -11.00 -12.79 3.29
C GLU A 33 -10.23 -13.75 2.35
N GLU A 34 -10.52 -13.74 1.06
CA GLU A 34 -9.79 -14.50 0.06
C GLU A 34 -8.69 -13.65 -0.58
N LEU A 35 -7.46 -14.17 -0.60
CA LEU A 35 -6.33 -13.47 -1.24
C LEU A 35 -6.52 -13.48 -2.76
N ILE A 36 -6.67 -12.31 -3.36
CA ILE A 36 -6.89 -12.12 -4.80
C ILE A 36 -5.68 -11.51 -5.50
N GLY A 37 -4.72 -10.95 -4.79
CA GLY A 37 -3.52 -10.42 -5.44
C GLY A 37 -2.48 -9.88 -4.47
N GLU A 38 -1.36 -9.47 -5.03
CA GLU A 38 -0.30 -8.76 -4.34
C GLU A 38 0.09 -7.51 -5.13
N SER A 39 0.55 -6.47 -4.43
CA SER A 39 1.10 -5.27 -5.08
C SER A 39 2.20 -4.66 -4.24
N GLU A 40 3.17 -4.03 -4.88
CA GLU A 40 4.18 -3.22 -4.19
C GLU A 40 3.64 -1.84 -3.81
N LEU A 41 2.51 -1.42 -4.43
CA LEU A 41 1.93 -0.07 -4.29
C LEU A 41 3.01 1.00 -4.46
N GLU A 42 3.75 0.93 -5.56
CA GLU A 42 5.02 1.65 -5.76
C GLU A 42 4.86 3.15 -6.09
N ARG A 43 3.61 3.62 -6.24
CA ARG A 43 3.26 5.01 -6.55
C ARG A 43 2.23 5.56 -5.56
N GLY A 44 2.15 6.88 -5.45
CA GLY A 44 1.15 7.50 -4.57
C GLY A 44 1.09 9.02 -4.60
N ASP A 45 0.06 9.54 -3.93
CA ASP A 45 -0.19 10.95 -3.63
C ASP A 45 -0.31 11.08 -2.10
N SER A 46 0.81 11.47 -1.47
CA SER A 46 0.91 11.55 -0.02
C SER A 46 -0.06 12.57 0.62
N PRO A 47 -0.24 13.79 0.08
CA PRO A 47 -1.26 14.72 0.56
C PRO A 47 -2.68 14.16 0.59
N MET A 48 -3.04 13.32 -0.38
CA MET A 48 -4.39 12.72 -0.49
C MET A 48 -4.49 11.35 0.20
N GLY A 49 -3.39 10.81 0.74
CA GLY A 49 -3.34 9.48 1.33
C GLY A 49 -3.61 8.37 0.32
N VAL A 50 -3.16 8.54 -0.92
CA VAL A 50 -3.38 7.57 -2.02
C VAL A 50 -2.12 6.77 -2.29
N ALA A 51 -2.20 5.45 -2.28
CA ALA A 51 -1.14 4.55 -2.71
C ALA A 51 -1.69 3.61 -3.78
N PHE A 52 -0.97 3.43 -4.88
CA PHE A 52 -1.42 2.63 -6.01
C PHE A 52 -0.25 1.97 -6.73
N GLY A 53 -0.54 0.89 -7.45
CA GLY A 53 0.48 0.12 -8.13
C GLY A 53 -0.08 -1.04 -8.92
N ALA A 54 0.79 -1.66 -9.72
CA ALA A 54 0.42 -2.87 -10.45
C ALA A 54 0.05 -3.99 -9.46
N MET A 55 -1.03 -4.70 -9.74
CA MET A 55 -1.46 -5.87 -8.98
C MET A 55 -1.07 -7.14 -9.73
N GLU A 56 -0.36 -8.03 -9.05
CA GLU A 56 -0.17 -9.41 -9.47
C GLU A 56 -1.37 -10.25 -8.98
N PRO A 57 -2.29 -10.67 -9.86
CA PRO A 57 -3.46 -11.42 -9.45
C PRO A 57 -3.13 -12.87 -9.06
N THR A 58 -3.85 -13.42 -8.08
CA THR A 58 -3.88 -14.87 -7.83
C THR A 58 -4.96 -15.55 -8.67
N GLU A 59 -5.03 -16.88 -8.65
CA GLU A 59 -6.11 -17.62 -9.33
C GLU A 59 -7.52 -17.22 -8.84
N ASN A 60 -7.65 -16.80 -7.57
CA ASN A 60 -8.91 -16.40 -6.97
C ASN A 60 -9.43 -15.06 -7.51
N TYR A 61 -8.59 -14.25 -8.15
CA TYR A 61 -9.04 -12.99 -8.74
C TYR A 61 -10.02 -13.20 -9.90
N TRP A 62 -9.81 -14.27 -10.70
CA TRP A 62 -10.50 -14.44 -11.98
C TRP A 62 -12.02 -14.60 -11.86
N GLN A 63 -12.53 -15.06 -10.71
CA GLN A 63 -13.97 -15.11 -10.46
C GLN A 63 -14.62 -13.73 -10.26
N TYR A 64 -13.83 -12.71 -9.88
CA TYR A 64 -14.30 -11.34 -9.66
C TYR A 64 -14.03 -10.43 -10.87
N GLN A 65 -13.14 -10.82 -11.78
CA GLN A 65 -12.72 -10.00 -12.92
C GLN A 65 -13.88 -9.38 -13.70
N ALA A 66 -14.91 -10.17 -14.02
CA ALA A 66 -16.04 -9.67 -14.81
C ALA A 66 -16.84 -8.57 -14.11
N ILE A 67 -16.89 -8.58 -12.77
CA ILE A 67 -17.56 -7.56 -11.95
C ILE A 67 -16.68 -6.31 -11.86
N ILE A 68 -15.37 -6.51 -11.64
CA ILE A 68 -14.37 -5.44 -11.53
C ILE A 68 -14.26 -4.65 -12.83
N ARG A 69 -14.14 -5.33 -13.98
CA ARG A 69 -14.08 -4.66 -15.30
C ARG A 69 -15.32 -3.84 -15.63
N LYS A 70 -16.50 -4.31 -15.19
CA LYS A 70 -17.76 -3.59 -15.38
C LYS A 70 -17.90 -2.37 -14.47
N GLN A 71 -17.03 -2.24 -13.46
CA GLN A 71 -17.15 -1.23 -12.41
C GLN A 71 -18.56 -1.24 -11.78
N ASP A 72 -19.08 -2.44 -11.51
CA ASP A 72 -20.35 -2.61 -10.80
C ASP A 72 -20.13 -2.30 -9.31
N PHE A 73 -20.13 -1.01 -8.98
CA PHE A 73 -19.78 -0.49 -7.65
C PHE A 73 -20.62 -1.10 -6.52
N ASP A 74 -21.91 -1.34 -6.74
CA ASP A 74 -22.81 -1.95 -5.73
C ASP A 74 -22.42 -3.40 -5.40
N THR A 75 -21.87 -4.12 -6.37
CA THR A 75 -21.38 -5.49 -6.17
C THR A 75 -19.95 -5.48 -5.63
N ILE A 76 -19.10 -4.57 -6.11
CA ILE A 76 -17.71 -4.40 -5.65
C ILE A 76 -17.68 -4.00 -4.17
N GLU A 77 -18.56 -3.13 -3.71
CA GLU A 77 -18.66 -2.74 -2.29
C GLU A 77 -18.88 -3.97 -1.38
N LYS A 78 -19.65 -4.96 -1.85
CA LYS A 78 -19.92 -6.22 -1.13
C LYS A 78 -18.76 -7.20 -1.14
N LEU A 79 -17.71 -6.96 -1.95
CA LEU A 79 -16.49 -7.76 -1.91
C LEU A 79 -15.64 -7.42 -0.68
N ASN A 80 -15.94 -6.32 0.02
CA ASN A 80 -15.19 -5.87 1.20
C ASN A 80 -13.68 -5.91 0.93
N LEU A 81 -13.25 -5.20 -0.13
CA LEU A 81 -11.87 -5.18 -0.56
C LEU A 81 -10.98 -4.63 0.56
N GLN A 82 -9.94 -5.37 0.90
CA GLN A 82 -8.99 -5.03 1.95
C GLN A 82 -7.58 -5.13 1.42
N VAL A 83 -6.71 -4.23 1.88
CA VAL A 83 -5.27 -4.35 1.68
C VAL A 83 -4.59 -4.56 3.02
N ARG A 84 -3.73 -5.56 3.09
CA ARG A 84 -3.03 -5.95 4.32
C ARG A 84 -1.52 -5.95 4.11
N THR A 85 -0.78 -5.63 5.16
CA THR A 85 0.68 -5.83 5.17
C THR A 85 1.01 -7.32 5.22
N GLU A 86 2.28 -7.70 5.04
CA GLU A 86 2.71 -9.09 5.17
C GLU A 86 2.40 -9.71 6.54
N GLN A 87 2.39 -8.88 7.59
CA GLN A 87 2.03 -9.25 8.97
C GLN A 87 0.51 -9.18 9.23
N ASP A 88 -0.30 -9.16 8.17
CA ASP A 88 -1.77 -9.16 8.18
C ASP A 88 -2.40 -7.95 8.89
N PHE A 89 -1.68 -6.83 8.98
CA PHE A 89 -2.25 -5.56 9.43
C PHE A 89 -3.08 -4.93 8.31
N ALA A 90 -4.37 -4.67 8.55
CA ALA A 90 -5.25 -4.02 7.59
C ALA A 90 -4.95 -2.53 7.46
N LEU A 91 -4.77 -2.08 6.22
CA LEU A 91 -4.70 -0.67 5.87
C LEU A 91 -6.13 -0.19 5.63
N GLU A 92 -6.67 0.56 6.58
CA GLU A 92 -8.08 1.02 6.58
C GLU A 92 -8.19 2.45 6.00
N PRO A 93 -8.54 2.60 4.70
CA PRO A 93 -8.80 3.90 4.10
C PRO A 93 -10.13 4.50 4.52
N CYS A 94 -10.26 5.83 4.50
CA CYS A 94 -11.54 6.50 4.70
C CYS A 94 -12.43 6.54 3.44
N VAL A 95 -11.86 6.34 2.24
CA VAL A 95 -12.63 6.28 0.99
C VAL A 95 -12.80 4.83 0.53
N GLY A 96 -11.72 4.09 0.37
CA GLY A 96 -11.80 2.67 0.02
C GLY A 96 -10.60 2.13 -0.77
N VAL A 97 -10.81 0.94 -1.30
CA VAL A 97 -9.87 0.19 -2.14
C VAL A 97 -10.54 -0.03 -3.50
N GLY A 98 -9.84 0.28 -4.59
CA GLY A 98 -10.34 0.15 -5.96
C GLY A 98 -9.39 -0.66 -6.84
N ILE A 99 -9.94 -1.48 -7.74
CA ILE A 99 -9.18 -2.23 -8.74
C ILE A 99 -9.63 -1.78 -10.13
N GLU A 100 -8.67 -1.49 -11.01
CA GLU A 100 -8.90 -1.28 -12.43
C GLU A 100 -8.22 -2.40 -13.22
N ASP A 101 -8.99 -3.15 -14.01
CA ASP A 101 -8.48 -4.21 -14.88
C ASP A 101 -8.70 -3.80 -16.33
N LEU A 102 -7.61 -3.36 -16.96
CA LEU A 102 -7.55 -2.90 -18.34
C LEU A 102 -6.92 -3.96 -19.25
N SER A 103 -6.89 -5.22 -18.80
CA SER A 103 -6.15 -6.27 -19.49
C SER A 103 -6.77 -6.62 -20.85
N GLU A 104 -8.07 -6.35 -21.03
CA GLU A 104 -8.77 -6.58 -22.30
C GLU A 104 -8.39 -5.52 -23.34
N GLU A 105 -8.29 -4.27 -22.92
CA GLU A 105 -7.91 -3.14 -23.77
C GLU A 105 -6.42 -3.16 -24.12
N ALA A 106 -5.59 -3.67 -23.22
CA ALA A 106 -4.13 -3.69 -23.36
C ALA A 106 -3.60 -4.95 -24.09
N ASP A 107 -4.41 -6.01 -24.25
CA ASP A 107 -3.98 -7.33 -24.72
C ASP A 107 -2.80 -7.92 -23.90
N GLU A 108 -2.71 -7.53 -22.63
CA GLU A 108 -1.73 -8.00 -21.65
C GLU A 108 -2.31 -7.89 -20.24
N THR A 109 -1.73 -8.54 -19.23
CA THR A 109 -2.19 -8.38 -17.84
C THR A 109 -1.87 -6.97 -17.34
N LEU A 110 -2.89 -6.12 -17.29
CA LEU A 110 -2.80 -4.74 -16.82
C LEU A 110 -3.88 -4.52 -15.76
N ILE A 111 -3.51 -4.74 -14.51
CA ILE A 111 -4.40 -4.60 -13.36
C ILE A 111 -3.72 -3.66 -12.36
N GLU A 112 -4.40 -2.59 -11.99
CA GLU A 112 -3.94 -1.60 -11.01
C GLU A 112 -4.83 -1.63 -9.78
N ILE A 113 -4.22 -1.55 -8.60
CA ILE A 113 -4.89 -1.42 -7.32
C ILE A 113 -4.59 -0.05 -6.73
N ALA A 114 -5.60 0.59 -6.14
CA ALA A 114 -5.47 1.84 -5.42
C ALA A 114 -6.11 1.75 -4.03
N ILE A 115 -5.39 2.25 -3.03
CA ILE A 115 -5.91 2.58 -1.69
C ILE A 115 -6.09 4.09 -1.63
N VAL A 116 -7.28 4.57 -1.26
CA VAL A 116 -7.60 6.00 -1.29
C VAL A 116 -8.00 6.49 0.09
N GLY A 117 -7.29 7.48 0.62
CA GLY A 117 -7.64 8.14 1.87
C GLY A 117 -7.09 7.45 3.12
N LEU A 118 -5.84 6.98 3.07
CA LEU A 118 -5.14 6.54 4.28
C LEU A 118 -4.84 7.72 5.21
N GLU A 119 -4.99 7.47 6.51
CA GLU A 119 -4.59 8.43 7.53
C GLU A 119 -3.08 8.69 7.45
N ARG A 120 -2.67 9.94 7.71
CA ARG A 120 -1.30 10.42 7.51
C ARG A 120 -0.27 9.57 8.24
N ALA A 121 -0.47 9.25 9.51
CA ALA A 121 0.50 8.48 10.28
C ALA A 121 0.62 7.03 9.77
N LEU A 122 -0.46 6.43 9.29
CA LEU A 122 -0.39 5.14 8.58
C LEU A 122 0.38 5.28 7.25
N TYR A 123 0.04 6.29 6.45
CA TYR A 123 0.68 6.49 5.15
C TYR A 123 2.19 6.70 5.29
N GLU A 124 2.62 7.62 6.15
CA GLU A 124 4.05 7.91 6.39
C GLU A 124 4.79 6.70 6.96
N LYS A 125 4.12 5.81 7.71
CA LYS A 125 4.73 4.60 8.27
C LYS A 125 5.01 3.54 7.21
N TYR A 126 4.09 3.32 6.28
CA TYR A 126 4.16 2.20 5.32
C TYR A 126 4.66 2.63 3.93
N PHE A 127 4.53 3.91 3.58
CA PHE A 127 4.88 4.45 2.26
C PHE A 127 5.94 5.57 2.35
N VAL A 128 6.95 5.40 3.21
CA VAL A 128 8.04 6.37 3.41
C VAL A 128 8.67 6.82 2.08
N HIS A 129 8.82 5.89 1.14
CA HIS A 129 9.42 6.14 -0.17
C HIS A 129 8.57 7.10 -1.04
N HIS A 130 7.24 7.11 -0.89
CA HIS A 130 6.36 8.08 -1.54
C HIS A 130 6.57 9.48 -0.97
N THR A 131 6.63 9.62 0.35
CA THR A 131 6.84 10.93 1.01
C THR A 131 8.19 11.54 0.63
N VAL A 132 9.26 10.74 0.62
CA VAL A 132 10.60 11.19 0.18
C VAL A 132 10.58 11.64 -1.28
N THR A 133 9.92 10.88 -2.16
CA THR A 133 9.81 11.21 -3.58
C THR A 133 9.02 12.49 -3.80
N TYR A 134 7.90 12.66 -3.11
CA TYR A 134 7.06 13.87 -3.20
C TYR A 134 7.81 15.12 -2.73
N GLU A 135 8.47 15.08 -1.58
CA GLU A 135 9.23 16.22 -1.05
C GLU A 135 10.39 16.63 -1.95
N ALA A 136 11.00 15.68 -2.68
CA ALA A 136 12.09 15.96 -3.62
C ALA A 136 11.63 16.78 -4.84
N GLN A 137 10.34 16.78 -5.19
CA GLN A 137 9.80 17.55 -6.32
C GLN A 137 9.80 19.07 -6.08
N PHE A 138 9.88 19.50 -4.82
CA PHE A 138 9.79 20.92 -4.42
C PHE A 138 11.12 21.51 -3.94
N LYS A 139 12.24 20.79 -4.13
CA LYS A 139 13.60 21.24 -3.82
C LYS A 139 14.34 21.64 -5.09
#